data_AF-A0A3A1WWR3-F1
#
_entry.id   AF-A0A3A1WWR3-F1
#
_cell.length_a   1.000
_cell.length_b   1.000
_cell.length_c   1.000
_cell.angle_alpha   90.00
_cell.angle_beta   90.00
_cell.angle_gamma   90.00
#
_symmetry.space_group_name_H-M   'P 1'
#
loop_
_entity.id
_entity.type
_entity.pdbx_description
1 polymer ?
#
loop_
_entity_poly.entity_id
_entity_poly.type
_entity_poly.pdbx_seq_one_letter_code
_entity_poly.pdbx_strand_id
1 'polypeptide(L)' 'ASQVAYYMVTHHDDKAAASIVQRVAGSGASVQINRNGNMANIVVKCPLIPDPLHILPPLVESRVSQVLE' A
#
# COMPACT_ATOMS: atom_id res chain seq x y z
N ALA A 1 3.37 -0.53 -2.86
CA ALA A 1 2.60 0.72 -3.09
C ALA A 1 2.31 0.98 -4.58
N SER A 2 3.28 0.85 -5.49
CA SER A 2 3.08 1.13 -6.93
C SER A 2 1.89 0.40 -7.59
N GLN A 3 1.69 -0.90 -7.33
CA GLN A 3 0.54 -1.63 -7.89
C GLN A 3 -0.82 -1.10 -7.41
N VAL A 4 -0.89 -0.60 -6.16
CA VAL A 4 -2.11 0.03 -5.62
C VAL A 4 -2.37 1.34 -6.37
N ALA A 5 -1.33 2.16 -6.55
CA ALA A 5 -1.42 3.42 -7.29
C ALA A 5 -1.88 3.20 -8.73
N TYR A 6 -1.30 2.22 -9.43
CA TYR A 6 -1.70 1.85 -10.78
C TYR A 6 -3.17 1.43 -10.84
N TYR A 7 -3.61 0.59 -9.90
CA TYR A 7 -5.00 0.13 -9.87
C TYR A 7 -5.98 1.27 -9.57
N MET A 8 -5.61 2.18 -8.67
CA MET A 8 -6.41 3.37 -8.37
C MET A 8 -6.60 4.28 -9.58
N VAL A 9 -5.56 4.49 -10.39
CA VAL A 9 -5.65 5.31 -11.61
C VAL A 9 -6.50 4.62 -12.68
N THR A 10 -6.38 3.30 -12.83
CA THR A 10 -7.03 2.58 -13.93
C THR A 10 -8.48 2.18 -13.64
N HIS A 11 -8.82 1.93 -12.38
CA HIS A 11 -10.13 1.40 -11.99
C HIS A 11 -10.92 2.37 -11.09
N HIS A 12 -10.31 3.45 -10.61
CA HIS A 12 -10.91 4.46 -9.72
C HIS A 12 -11.58 3.92 -8.44
N ASP A 13 -11.32 2.66 -8.06
CA ASP A 13 -11.91 1.98 -6.91
C ASP A 13 -10.89 1.77 -5.78
N ASP A 14 -11.07 2.51 -4.70
CA ASP A 14 -10.21 2.44 -3.50
C ASP A 14 -10.32 1.12 -2.75
N LYS A 15 -11.52 0.53 -2.68
CA LYS A 15 -11.75 -0.71 -1.93
C LYS A 15 -11.11 -1.88 -2.64
N ALA A 16 -11.23 -1.91 -3.96
CA ALA A 16 -10.55 -2.90 -4.78
C ALA A 16 -9.02 -2.70 -4.74
N ALA A 17 -8.53 -1.46 -4.82
CA ALA A 17 -7.09 -1.16 -4.68
C ALA A 17 -6.52 -1.59 -3.32
N ALA A 18 -7.28 -1.41 -2.24
CA ALA A 18 -6.88 -1.85 -0.90
C ALA A 18 -6.77 -3.38 -0.79
N SER A 19 -7.66 -4.11 -1.46
CA SER A 19 -7.67 -5.58 -1.46
C SER A 19 -6.44 -6.19 -2.16
N ILE A 20 -5.81 -5.46 -3.09
CA ILE A 20 -4.58 -5.90 -3.77
C ILE A 20 -3.41 -6.00 -2.79
N VAL A 21 -3.35 -5.10 -1.80
CA VAL A 21 -2.26 -5.10 -0.81
C VAL A 21 -2.24 -6.41 -0.02
N GLN A 22 -3.39 -6.89 0.41
CA GLN A 22 -3.49 -8.16 1.13
C GLN A 22 -3.09 -9.36 0.26
N ARG A 23 -3.38 -9.31 -1.05
CA ARG A 23 -2.97 -10.36 -2.01
C ARG A 23 -1.47 -10.36 -2.26
N VAL A 24 -0.84 -9.18 -2.36
CA VAL A 24 0.57 -9.05 -2.73
C VAL A 24 1.49 -9.18 -1.52
N ALA A 25 1.13 -8.56 -0.40
CA ALA A 25 1.97 -8.48 0.80
C ALA A 25 1.52 -9.41 1.95
N GLY A 26 0.40 -10.11 1.79
CA GLY A 26 -0.10 -11.09 2.75
C GLY A 26 -1.03 -10.51 3.83
N SER A 27 -1.57 -11.41 4.67
CA SER A 27 -2.66 -11.13 5.63
C SER A 27 -2.33 -10.10 6.72
N GLY A 28 -1.06 -9.76 6.93
CA GLY A 28 -0.64 -8.75 7.90
C GLY A 28 -0.48 -7.34 7.32
N ALA A 29 -0.54 -7.20 6.00
CA ALA A 29 -0.33 -5.91 5.34
C ALA A 29 -1.56 -5.01 5.48
N SER A 30 -1.31 -3.73 5.73
CA SER A 30 -2.35 -2.70 5.81
C SER A 30 -2.07 -1.59 4.81
N VAL A 31 -3.14 -0.93 4.39
CA VAL A 31 -3.09 0.15 3.40
C VAL A 31 -3.98 1.29 3.83
N GLN A 32 -3.47 2.49 3.72
CA GLN A 32 -4.20 3.73 3.90
C GLN A 32 -4.15 4.51 2.61
N ILE A 33 -5.33 4.90 2.12
CA ILE A 33 -5.50 5.70 0.92
C ILE A 33 -6.20 6.98 1.37
N ASN A 34 -5.55 8.12 1.15
CA ASN A 34 -6.09 9.44 1.41
C ASN A 34 -6.17 10.22 0.10
N ARG A 35 -7.39 10.46 -0.40
CA ARG A 35 -7.60 11.29 -1.58
C ARG A 35 -7.77 12.75 -1.17
N ASN A 36 -7.07 13.63 -1.85
CA ASN A 36 -7.24 15.07 -1.77
C ASN A 36 -7.33 15.67 -3.18
N GLY A 37 -8.54 16.04 -3.59
CA GLY A 37 -8.81 16.48 -4.96
C GLY A 37 -8.39 15.43 -5.98
N ASN A 38 -7.51 15.82 -6.91
CA ASN A 38 -6.97 14.95 -7.96
C ASN A 38 -5.74 14.12 -7.55
N MET A 39 -5.45 14.04 -6.25
CA MET A 39 -4.27 13.36 -5.74
C MET A 39 -4.66 12.28 -4.74
N ALA A 40 -4.10 11.09 -4.88
CA ALA A 40 -4.18 9.99 -3.93
C ALA A 40 -2.84 9.80 -3.22
N ASN A 41 -2.84 9.93 -1.89
CA ASN A 41 -1.72 9.56 -1.04
C ASN A 41 -1.95 8.15 -0.50
N ILE A 42 -1.02 7.24 -0.81
CA ILE A 42 -1.14 5.82 -0.53
C ILE A 42 0.01 5.44 0.40
N VAL A 43 -0.32 4.89 1.55
CA VAL A 43 0.63 4.35 2.52
C VAL A 43 0.36 2.87 2.69
N VAL A 44 1.35 2.04 2.37
CA VAL A 44 1.30 0.59 2.54
C VAL A 44 2.25 0.21 3.66
N LYS A 45 1.76 -0.55 4.63
CA LYS A 45 2.54 -1.07 5.77
C LYS A 45 2.52 -2.59 5.71
N CYS A 46 3.70 -3.20 5.65
CA CYS A 46 3.87 -4.64 5.61
C CYS A 46 4.68 -5.08 6.83
N PRO A 47 4.15 -5.94 7.71
CA PRO A 47 4.94 -6.55 8.76
C PRO A 47 5.95 -7.49 8.14
N LEU A 48 7.21 -7.38 8.57
CA LEU A 48 8.21 -8.39 8.25
C LEU A 48 8.19 -9.46 9.32
N ILE A 49 8.34 -10.72 8.90
CA ILE A 49 8.57 -11.81 9.84
C ILE A 49 9.91 -11.49 10.50
N PRO A 50 9.96 -11.38 11.85
CA PRO A 50 11.20 -11.05 12.54
C PRO A 50 12.26 -12.10 12.22
N ASP A 51 13.39 -11.65 11.70
CA ASP A 51 14.50 -12.54 11.41
C ASP A 51 15.20 -12.93 12.71
N PRO A 52 15.75 -14.15 12.81
CA PRO A 52 16.38 -14.63 14.05
C PRO A 52 17.59 -13.80 14.48
N LEU A 53 18.17 -12.98 13.60
CA LEU A 53 19.30 -12.09 13.89
C LEU A 53 18.85 -10.65 14.25
N HIS A 54 17.54 -10.36 14.24
CA HIS A 54 16.94 -9.04 14.51
C HIS A 54 17.54 -7.89 13.67
N ILE A 55 18.03 -8.19 12.47
CA ILE A 55 18.66 -7.22 11.58
C ILE A 55 17.60 -6.44 10.81
N LEU A 56 16.50 -7.09 10.45
CA LEU A 56 15.42 -6.48 9.69
C LEU A 56 14.45 -5.73 10.61
N PRO A 57 14.00 -4.54 10.18
CA PRO A 57 12.96 -3.82 10.90
C PRO A 57 11.68 -4.66 10.92
N PRO A 58 10.90 -4.63 12.02
CA PRO A 58 9.68 -5.42 12.15
C PRO A 58 8.56 -4.96 11.21
N LEU A 59 8.69 -3.76 10.61
CA LEU A 59 7.69 -3.15 9.75
C LEU A 59 8.37 -2.40 8.61
N VAL A 60 7.88 -2.61 7.39
CA VAL A 60 8.25 -1.80 6.22
C VAL A 60 7.06 -0.93 5.85
N GLU A 61 7.32 0.37 5.66
CA GLU A 61 6.34 1.33 5.20
C GLU A 61 6.75 1.87 3.82
N SER A 62 5.80 1.91 2.90
CA SER A 62 5.98 2.45 1.55
C SER A 62 4.91 3.52 1.28
N ARG A 63 5.36 4.73 0.93
CA ARG A 63 4.50 5.88 0.64
C ARG A 63 4.59 6.23 -0.83
N VAL A 64 3.44 6.47 -1.46
CA VAL A 64 3.33 6.91 -2.86
C VAL A 64 2.24 7.97 -2.96
N SER A 65 2.53 9.05 -3.69
CA SER A 65 1.53 10.04 -4.08
C SER A 65 1.29 9.91 -5.58
N GLN A 66 0.03 9.72 -5.97
CA GLN A 66 -0.39 9.47 -7.35
C GLN A 66 -1.43 10.51 -7.76
N VAL A 67 -1.28 11.09 -8.94
CA VAL A 67 -2.33 11.94 -9.55
C VAL A 67 -3.37 11.03 -10.21
N LEU A 68 -4.64 11.30 -9.97
CA LEU A 68 -5.81 10.61 -10.50
C LEU A 68 -6.41 11.47 -11.61
N GLU A 69 -5.82 11.47 -12.81
CA GLU A 69 -6.37 12.22 -13.97
C GLU A 69 -7.75 11.73 -14.40
#